data_AF-A0AA51YMK1-F1
#
_entry.id   AF-A0AA51YMK1-F1
#
_cell.length_a   1.000
_cell.length_b   1.000
_cell.length_c   1.000
_cell.angle_alpha   90.00
_cell.angle_beta   90.00
_cell.angle_gamma   90.00
#
_symmetry.space_group_name_H-M   'P 1'
#
loop_
_entity.id
_entity.type
_entity.pdbx_description
1 polymer ?
#
loop_
_entity_poly.entity_id
_entity_poly.type
_entity_poly.pdbx_seq_one_letter_code
_entity_poly.pdbx_strand_id
1 'polypeptide(L)'
;MKSGDTDLLSGKGYEIIELLQGLDVPRTEAISIACLVCGNEMTSQNIEQASGLRQPEVSIAMRPLRERGWIEERNEKKNTDKGRPVKYYKLIVPFEEIVKTFESKALRKNMEMVEALEQLKELSGNGE
;
A
#
# COMPACT_ATOMS: atom_id res chain seq x y z
N MET A 1 29.10 -9.39 -3.70
CA MET A 1 27.88 -9.27 -4.54
C MET A 1 26.69 -9.44 -3.60
N LYS A 2 25.84 -8.42 -3.43
CA LYS A 2 24.69 -8.47 -2.50
C LYS A 2 23.54 -9.19 -3.19
N SER A 3 23.33 -10.46 -2.88
CA SER A 3 22.23 -11.30 -3.39
C SER A 3 20.96 -11.16 -2.53
N GLY A 4 20.58 -9.93 -2.18
CA GLY A 4 19.53 -9.68 -1.17
C GLY A 4 18.16 -9.21 -1.69
N ASP A 5 18.10 -8.64 -2.90
CA ASP A 5 16.89 -7.91 -3.33
C ASP A 5 15.92 -8.74 -4.18
N THR A 6 16.33 -9.91 -4.68
CA THR A 6 15.54 -10.74 -5.61
C THR A 6 14.39 -11.50 -4.95
N ASP A 7 14.24 -11.44 -3.62
CA ASP A 7 13.26 -12.24 -2.87
C ASP A 7 12.39 -11.40 -1.92
N LEU A 8 12.41 -10.06 -2.02
CA LEU A 8 11.74 -9.17 -1.05
C LEU A 8 10.21 -9.40 -0.94
N LEU A 9 9.57 -9.67 -2.08
CA LEU A 9 8.15 -9.96 -2.16
C LEU A 9 7.84 -11.46 -2.13
N SER A 10 8.82 -12.31 -1.85
CA SER A 10 8.55 -13.73 -1.56
C SER A 10 8.03 -13.89 -0.13
N GLY A 11 7.37 -15.01 0.14
CA GLY A 11 6.87 -15.36 1.47
C GLY A 11 5.98 -14.27 2.08
N LYS A 12 6.48 -13.59 3.11
CA LYS A 12 5.75 -12.56 3.87
C LYS A 12 5.27 -11.40 2.99
N GLY A 13 6.08 -10.96 2.02
CA GLY A 13 5.68 -9.85 1.15
C GLY A 13 4.48 -10.21 0.28
N TYR A 14 4.47 -11.42 -0.27
CA TYR A 14 3.35 -11.96 -1.05
C TYR A 14 2.08 -12.10 -0.20
N GLU A 15 2.21 -12.65 1.02
CA GLU A 15 1.08 -12.81 1.94
C GLU A 15 0.43 -11.46 2.30
N ILE A 16 1.24 -10.42 2.56
CA ILE A 16 0.74 -9.06 2.80
C ILE A 16 -0.04 -8.55 1.57
N ILE A 17 0.46 -8.79 0.36
CA ILE A 17 -0.18 -8.34 -0.88
C ILE A 17 -1.55 -9.01 -1.08
N GLU A 18 -1.63 -10.31 -0.88
CA GLU A 18 -2.89 -11.08 -1.03
C GLU A 18 -3.93 -10.64 0.00
N LEU A 19 -3.52 -10.50 1.27
CA LEU A 19 -4.42 -10.04 2.34
C LEU A 19 -4.94 -8.62 2.10
N LEU A 20 -4.07 -7.69 1.68
CA LEU A 20 -4.47 -6.33 1.35
C LEU A 20 -5.42 -6.28 0.16
N GLN A 21 -5.16 -7.06 -0.90
CA GLN A 21 -6.09 -7.15 -2.04
C GLN A 21 -7.45 -7.73 -1.64
N GLY A 22 -7.48 -8.71 -0.72
CA GLY A 22 -8.72 -9.22 -0.12
C GLY A 22 -9.51 -8.17 0.67
N LEU A 23 -8.87 -7.08 1.09
CA LEU A 23 -9.50 -5.92 1.75
C LEU A 23 -9.84 -4.79 0.76
N ASP A 24 -9.95 -5.08 -0.53
CA ASP A 24 -10.19 -4.13 -1.62
C ASP A 24 -9.10 -3.04 -1.74
N VAL A 25 -7.86 -3.34 -1.33
CA VAL A 25 -6.73 -2.42 -1.53
C VAL A 25 -6.20 -2.59 -2.97
N PRO A 26 -6.03 -1.51 -3.75
CA PRO A 26 -5.50 -1.61 -5.10
C PRO A 26 -4.16 -2.32 -5.13
N ARG A 27 -3.94 -3.21 -6.10
CA ARG A 27 -2.72 -4.03 -6.22
C ARG A 27 -1.43 -3.21 -6.12
N THR A 28 -1.36 -2.07 -6.79
CA THR A 28 -0.17 -1.20 -6.77
C THR A 28 0.11 -0.59 -5.39
N GLU A 29 -0.95 -0.26 -4.66
CA GLU A 29 -0.88 0.21 -3.27
C GLU A 29 -0.42 -0.92 -2.34
N ALA A 30 -1.03 -2.10 -2.48
CA ALA A 30 -0.67 -3.29 -1.70
C ALA A 30 0.79 -3.70 -1.89
N ILE A 31 1.29 -3.71 -3.13
CA ILE A 31 2.70 -3.98 -3.41
C ILE A 31 3.61 -2.92 -2.79
N SER A 32 3.24 -1.64 -2.87
CA SER A 32 4.04 -0.56 -2.28
C SER A 32 4.13 -0.67 -0.75
N ILE A 33 3.01 -0.98 -0.09
CA ILE A 33 2.98 -1.24 1.36
C ILE A 33 3.89 -2.44 1.70
N ALA A 34 3.75 -3.57 1.00
CA ALA A 34 4.56 -4.75 1.23
C ALA A 34 6.06 -4.50 1.04
N CYS A 35 6.46 -3.79 -0.02
CA CYS A 35 7.85 -3.41 -0.26
C CYS A 35 8.43 -2.59 0.90
N LEU A 36 7.67 -1.64 1.46
CA LEU A 36 8.16 -0.80 2.55
C LEU A 36 8.16 -1.51 3.90
N VAL A 37 7.19 -2.40 4.14
CA VAL A 37 7.15 -3.25 5.35
C VAL A 37 8.33 -4.23 5.38
N CYS A 38 8.68 -4.84 4.24
CA CYS A 38 9.79 -5.79 4.17
C CYS A 38 11.16 -5.12 4.01
N GLY A 39 11.22 -3.94 3.38
CA GLY A 39 12.47 -3.31 2.96
C GLY A 39 13.01 -2.21 3.88
N ASN A 40 12.30 -1.83 4.95
CA ASN A 40 12.58 -0.68 5.84
C ASN A 40 12.66 0.68 5.10
N GLU A 41 13.73 0.94 4.34
CA GLU A 41 13.89 2.09 3.43
C GLU A 41 14.27 1.58 2.04
N MET A 42 13.51 2.00 1.03
CA MET A 42 13.61 1.49 -0.33
C MET A 42 13.74 2.63 -1.35
N THR A 43 14.60 2.45 -2.35
CA THR A 43 14.68 3.38 -3.47
C THR A 43 13.57 3.11 -4.49
N SER A 44 13.23 4.12 -5.30
CA SER A 44 12.33 3.92 -6.45
C SER A 44 12.80 2.81 -7.40
N GLN A 45 14.12 2.59 -7.52
CA GLN A 45 14.70 1.52 -8.34
C GLN A 45 14.56 0.14 -7.68
N ASN A 46 14.82 0.03 -6.38
CA ASN A 46 14.70 -1.23 -5.66
C ASN A 46 13.23 -1.68 -5.62
N ILE A 47 12.29 -0.75 -5.46
CA ILE A 47 10.86 -1.07 -5.53
C ILE A 47 10.50 -1.56 -6.93
N GLU A 48 10.96 -0.90 -7.99
CA GLU A 48 10.71 -1.35 -9.37
C GLU A 48 11.21 -2.78 -9.59
N GLN A 49 12.43 -3.09 -9.13
CA GLN A 49 13.01 -4.43 -9.24
C GLN A 49 12.25 -5.48 -8.43
N ALA A 50 11.83 -5.16 -7.20
CA ALA A 50 11.12 -6.09 -6.34
C ALA A 50 9.66 -6.33 -6.75
N SER A 51 8.99 -5.29 -7.27
CA SER A 51 7.55 -5.29 -7.58
C SER A 51 7.20 -5.59 -9.02
N GLY A 52 8.13 -5.39 -9.95
CA GLY A 52 7.87 -5.36 -11.38
C GLY A 52 7.11 -4.11 -11.86
N LEU A 53 6.81 -3.15 -10.96
CA LEU A 53 6.20 -1.87 -11.31
C LEU A 53 7.26 -0.92 -11.86
N ARG A 54 6.99 -0.22 -12.96
CA ARG A 54 7.89 0.81 -13.46
C ARG A 54 7.89 2.03 -12.53
N GLN A 55 8.98 2.79 -12.51
CA GLN A 55 9.10 4.01 -11.70
C GLN A 55 7.91 5.00 -11.75
N PRO A 56 7.25 5.26 -12.91
CA PRO A 56 6.04 6.08 -12.94
C PRO A 56 4.91 5.47 -12.09
N GLU A 57 4.73 4.16 -12.16
CA GLU A 57 3.72 3.41 -11.39
C GLU A 57 4.07 3.42 -9.90
N VAL A 58 5.34 3.23 -9.54
CA VAL A 58 5.82 3.36 -8.16
C VAL A 58 5.49 4.76 -7.62
N SER A 59 5.76 5.80 -8.40
CA SER A 59 5.48 7.18 -7.98
C SER A 59 3.98 7.44 -7.79
N ILE A 60 3.12 6.82 -8.60
CA ILE A 60 1.66 6.91 -8.46
C ILE A 60 1.21 6.16 -7.19
N ALA A 61 1.73 4.96 -6.95
CA ALA A 61 1.37 4.14 -5.81
C ALA A 61 1.84 4.73 -4.47
N MET A 62 2.92 5.52 -4.47
CA MET A 62 3.40 6.23 -3.28
C MET A 62 2.59 7.48 -2.91
N ARG A 63 1.80 8.04 -3.83
CA ARG A 63 0.96 9.24 -3.56
C ARG A 63 -0.04 9.01 -2.43
N PRO A 64 -0.93 8.00 -2.49
CA PRO A 64 -1.94 7.81 -1.46
C PRO A 64 -1.32 7.44 -0.11
N LEU A 65 -0.19 6.73 -0.10
CA LEU A 65 0.58 6.46 1.13
C LEU A 65 1.11 7.76 1.77
N ARG A 66 1.57 8.71 0.96
CA ARG A 66 2.04 10.02 1.43
C ARG A 66 0.90 10.90 1.90
N GLU A 67 -0.20 10.93 1.17
CA GLU A 67 -1.40 11.70 1.53
C GLU A 67 -1.99 11.23 2.87
N ARG A 68 -1.88 9.94 3.18
CA ARG A 68 -2.24 9.37 4.49
C ARG A 68 -1.19 9.57 5.58
N GLY A 69 -0.04 10.19 5.26
CA GLY A 69 1.05 10.42 6.20
C GLY A 69 1.79 9.13 6.62
N TRP A 70 1.70 8.06 5.84
CA TRP A 70 2.32 6.77 6.19
C TRP A 70 3.79 6.68 5.80
N ILE A 71 4.24 7.49 4.84
CA ILE A 71 5.59 7.44 4.29
C ILE A 71 6.28 8.80 4.27
N GLU A 72 7.61 8.76 4.34
CA GLU A 72 8.49 9.88 3.99
C GLU A 72 9.10 9.65 2.60
N GLU A 73 9.13 10.70 1.76
CA GLU A 73 9.92 10.72 0.51
C GLU A 73 11.15 11.61 0.70
N ARG A 74 12.34 11.07 0.48
CA ARG A 74 13.60 11.82 0.48
C ARG A 74 14.25 11.78 -0.90
N ASN A 75 14.73 12.93 -1.36
CA ASN A 75 15.50 13.05 -2.60
C ASN A 75 16.98 13.15 -2.27
N GLU A 76 17.80 12.24 -2.78
CA GLU A 76 19.25 12.35 -2.70
C GLU A 76 19.80 12.83 -4.05
N LYS A 77 20.51 13.95 -4.03
CA LYS A 77 21.30 14.41 -5.17
C LYS A 77 22.53 13.52 -5.25
N LYS A 78 22.74 12.84 -6.38
CA LYS A 78 24.05 12.23 -6.62
C LYS A 78 25.07 13.37 -6.72
N ASN A 79 26.16 13.28 -5.96
CA ASN A 79 27.26 14.26 -5.92
C ASN A 79 28.05 14.36 -7.25
N THR A 80 27.51 13.84 -8.35
CA THR A 80 28.07 13.88 -9.69
C THR A 80 27.04 14.57 -10.59
N ASP A 81 27.44 15.64 -11.28
CA ASP A 81 26.64 16.51 -12.16
C ASP A 81 25.89 15.81 -13.32
N LYS A 82 25.82 14.48 -13.33
CA LYS A 82 25.15 13.65 -14.33
C LYS A 82 24.29 12.59 -13.62
N GLY A 83 23.03 12.90 -13.37
CA GLY A 83 22.06 11.91 -12.91
C GLY A 83 20.72 12.51 -12.48
N ARG A 84 19.63 11.77 -12.68
CA ARG A 84 18.35 12.10 -12.03
C ARG A 84 18.48 11.86 -10.52
N PRO A 85 17.89 12.71 -9.68
CA PRO A 85 17.86 12.47 -8.23
C PRO A 85 17.23 11.12 -7.92
N VAL A 86 17.77 10.42 -6.92
CA VAL A 86 17.23 9.13 -6.46
C VAL A 86 16.23 9.41 -5.34
N LYS A 87 15.04 8.81 -5.46
CA LYS A 87 14.00 8.89 -4.44
C LYS A 87 14.08 7.70 -3.50
N TYR A 88 14.02 8.00 -2.21
CA TYR A 88 13.93 7.03 -1.12
C TYR A 88 12.57 7.14 -0.46
N TYR A 89 12.02 5.99 -0.09
CA TYR A 89 10.75 5.86 0.59
C TYR A 89 10.92 4.96 1.81
N LYS A 90 10.30 5.32 2.92
CA LYS A 90 10.20 4.48 4.12
C LYS A 90 8.87 4.70 4.81
N LEU A 91 8.41 3.70 5.55
CA LEU A 91 7.31 3.90 6.49
C LEU A 91 7.78 4.81 7.63
N ILE A 92 6.93 5.76 8.01
CA ILE A 92 7.12 6.60 9.21
C ILE A 92 6.10 6.31 10.31
N VAL A 93 5.14 5.42 10.02
CA VAL A 93 4.18 4.87 10.98
C VAL A 93 4.41 3.37 11.15
N PRO A 94 4.10 2.79 12.31
CA PRO A 94 4.06 1.34 12.48
C PRO A 94 3.08 0.68 11.50
N PHE A 95 3.43 -0.52 10.99
CA PHE A 95 2.53 -1.26 10.10
C PHE A 95 1.17 -1.58 10.75
N GLU A 96 1.13 -1.76 12.07
CA GLU A 96 -0.13 -1.95 12.82
C GLU A 96 -1.10 -0.77 12.66
N GLU A 97 -0.61 0.47 12.57
CA GLU A 97 -1.48 1.65 12.37
C GLU A 97 -2.09 1.67 10.97
N ILE A 98 -1.35 1.19 9.97
CA ILE A 98 -1.85 1.00 8.61
C ILE A 98 -2.96 -0.06 8.62
N VAL A 99 -2.73 -1.19 9.31
CA VAL A 99 -3.73 -2.26 9.46
C VAL A 99 -5.00 -1.74 10.13
N LYS A 100 -4.90 -0.94 11.20
CA LYS A 100 -6.05 -0.31 11.89
C LYS A 100 -6.88 0.57 10.97
N THR A 101 -6.26 1.21 9.98
CA THR A 101 -6.99 2.01 8.99
C THR A 101 -7.87 1.12 8.10
N PHE A 102 -7.35 -0.02 7.66
CA PHE A 102 -8.13 -0.98 6.85
C PHE A 102 -9.21 -1.68 7.68
N GLU A 103 -8.91 -2.04 8.93
CA GLU A 103 -9.89 -2.56 9.88
C GLU A 103 -11.07 -1.59 10.05
N SER A 104 -10.79 -0.32 10.33
CA SER A 104 -11.81 0.72 10.49
C SER A 104 -12.65 0.91 9.22
N LYS A 105 -12.00 0.86 8.04
CA LYS A 105 -12.69 0.95 6.74
C LYS A 105 -13.62 -0.25 6.51
N ALA A 106 -13.17 -1.46 6.83
CA ALA A 106 -13.95 -2.69 6.67
C ALA A 106 -15.16 -2.68 7.61
N LEU A 107 -14.97 -2.31 8.88
CA LEU A 107 -16.07 -2.17 9.85
C LEU A 107 -17.12 -1.16 9.37
N ARG A 108 -16.68 0.01 8.88
CA ARG A 108 -17.60 1.02 8.34
C ARG A 108 -18.40 0.50 7.14
N LYS A 109 -17.73 -0.13 6.17
CA LYS A 109 -18.39 -0.72 4.99
C LYS A 109 -19.43 -1.77 5.41
N ASN A 110 -19.10 -2.61 6.39
CA ASN A 110 -20.04 -3.62 6.91
C ASN A 110 -21.26 -2.97 7.57
N MET A 111 -21.07 -1.91 8.36
CA MET A 111 -22.18 -1.18 8.97
C MET A 111 -23.10 -0.56 7.91
N GLU A 112 -22.54 0.10 6.91
CA GLU A 112 -23.30 0.67 5.77
C GLU A 112 -24.08 -0.43 5.01
N MET A 113 -23.49 -1.61 4.81
CA MET A 113 -24.17 -2.74 4.18
C MET A 113 -25.32 -3.28 5.02
N VAL A 114 -25.14 -3.38 6.34
CA VAL A 114 -26.20 -3.83 7.25
C VAL A 114 -27.36 -2.84 7.25
N GLU A 115 -27.08 -1.54 7.35
CA GLU A 115 -28.10 -0.49 7.29
C GLU A 115 -28.88 -0.52 5.98
N ALA A 116 -28.20 -0.69 4.84
CA ALA A 116 -28.85 -0.83 3.54
C ALA A 116 -29.78 -2.07 3.48
N LEU A 117 -29.37 -3.19 4.07
CA LEU A 117 -30.20 -4.40 4.15
C LEU A 117 -31.42 -4.20 5.05
N GLU A 118 -31.30 -3.44 6.14
CA GLU A 118 -32.43 -3.08 7.01
C GLU A 118 -33.46 -2.21 6.27
N GLN A 119 -33.01 -1.17 5.57
CA GLN A 119 -33.87 -0.33 4.74
C GLN A 119 -34.62 -1.15 3.66
N LEU A 120 -33.94 -2.11 3.02
CA LEU A 120 -34.58 -3.00 2.04
C LEU A 120 -35.68 -3.89 2.66
N LYS A 121 -35.47 -4.38 3.89
CA LYS A 121 -36.48 -5.19 4.61
C LYS A 121 -37.72 -4.36 4.95
N GLU A 122 -37.55 -3.11 5.38
CA GLU A 122 -38.66 -2.20 5.67
C GLU A 122 -39.50 -1.92 4.42
N LEU A 123 -38.86 -1.69 3.28
CA LEU A 123 -39.55 -1.50 2.00
C LEU A 123 -40.30 -2.75 1.53
N SER A 124 -39.76 -3.94 1.82
CA SER A 124 -40.41 -5.22 1.50
C SER A 124 -41.62 -5.53 2.39
N GLY A 125 -41.72 -4.94 3.57
CA GLY A 125 -42.79 -5.21 4.55
C GLY A 125 -44.04 -4.34 4.41
N ASN A 126 -43.98 -3.23 3.67
CA ASN A 126 -45.10 -2.28 3.51
C ASN A 126 -46.03 -2.60 2.32
N GLY A 127 -46.13 -3.89 1.96
CA GLY A 127 -46.89 -4.38 0.81
C GLY A 127 -48.17 -5.17 1.13
N GLU A 128 -48.69 -5.10 2.37
CA GLU A 128 -49.98 -5.69 2.79
C GLU A 128 -51.04 -4.61 3.09
#